data_AF-A0A962KEM1-F1
#
_entry.id   AF-A0A962KEM1-F1
#
_cell.length_a   1.000
_cell.length_b   1.000
_cell.length_c   1.000
_cell.angle_alpha   90.00
_cell.angle_beta   90.00
_cell.angle_gamma   90.00
#
_symmetry.space_group_name_H-M   'P 1'
#
loop_
_entity.id
_entity.type
_entity.pdbx_description
1 polymer ?
#
loop_
_entity_poly.entity_id
_entity_poly.type
_entity_poly.pdbx_seq_one_letter_code
_entity_poly.pdbx_strand_id
1 'polypeptide(L)'
;MIQEQQVPRNALAWIIISLFTLVAPHAARLPMWVLAVYGIAAGWRIMVYRGRWSFPGRRVKLALILTAFLGIFASYGSLLGLEPTVALLLTAFALKLIELAGRKDAYVLLFLGYFICITQFLFSQSLPVVLYSLCNVILVTTALVALHRPGEHRFNRSSLRLAVTMLAQALPLMLVLFFLFPRIGPLWTVPVKSHTATTGVSDFMRPGDIAQLSKSDAVAFRVQFDGPIVPRSQLYWRGLVFSRLVDGAWSSLAYYDIPAPERRAAAVTTSTAPVQYRVMLAPTQQHWLYALRYARSSTPGVMSSADYRLFSPQEIENDTLYRVSSWPRAKLEPQLSAWRRRTELSLPPQSNPRSRELAQRLRAAAASDAEYVDAVLTHLRTRGFVYTLQPPLLDGEHPVDQFLFQTRRGFCEHYAYAFAVLMRAAGVPARVVAGYQGGEVNPVNRTVIVHQFDAHAWAEVWLNGEGWVRVDPTTAVSPERIEWGLEQALQAEG
;
A
#
# COMPACT_ATOMS: atom_id res chain seq x y z
N MET A 1 -7.26 -27.42 53.14
CA MET A 1 -6.31 -26.64 52.31
C MET A 1 -6.33 -26.95 50.81
N ILE A 2 -6.83 -28.10 50.32
CA ILE A 2 -6.76 -28.46 48.87
C ILE A 2 -7.86 -27.78 48.01
N GLN A 3 -8.95 -27.31 48.62
CA GLN A 3 -10.12 -26.76 47.91
C GLN A 3 -9.94 -25.32 47.40
N GLU A 4 -8.94 -24.57 47.87
CA GLU A 4 -8.71 -23.17 47.50
C GLU A 4 -7.97 -22.96 46.17
N GLN A 5 -7.38 -24.01 45.59
CA GLN A 5 -6.57 -23.89 44.37
C GLN A 5 -7.31 -24.21 43.06
N GLN A 6 -8.54 -24.72 43.13
CA GLN A 6 -9.32 -25.09 41.95
C GLN A 6 -10.02 -23.87 41.31
N VAL A 7 -10.14 -23.89 39.98
CA VAL A 7 -10.80 -22.83 39.19
C VAL A 7 -12.32 -22.91 39.36
N PRO A 8 -13.02 -21.84 39.79
CA PRO A 8 -14.47 -21.83 39.91
C PRO A 8 -15.20 -22.12 38.60
N ARG A 9 -16.38 -22.74 38.69
CA ARG A 9 -17.24 -23.11 37.54
C ARG A 9 -17.61 -21.88 36.70
N ASN A 10 -18.01 -20.81 37.38
CA ASN A 10 -18.36 -19.53 36.76
C ASN A 10 -17.15 -18.95 36.01
N ALA A 11 -15.96 -18.98 36.62
CA ALA A 11 -14.73 -18.48 35.99
C ALA A 11 -14.37 -19.26 34.72
N LEU A 12 -14.49 -20.59 34.74
CA LEU A 12 -14.22 -21.42 33.56
C LEU A 12 -15.14 -21.09 32.38
N ALA A 13 -16.43 -20.84 32.65
CA ALA A 13 -17.38 -20.44 31.61
C ALA A 13 -16.98 -19.11 30.95
N TRP A 14 -16.64 -18.09 31.74
CA TRP A 14 -16.18 -16.80 31.22
C TRP A 14 -14.83 -16.89 30.49
N ILE A 15 -13.92 -17.76 30.93
CA ILE A 15 -12.66 -18.06 30.24
C ILE A 15 -12.93 -18.64 28.84
N ILE A 16 -13.84 -19.62 28.73
CA ILE A 16 -14.19 -20.25 27.44
C ILE A 16 -14.89 -19.24 26.52
N ILE A 17 -15.79 -18.41 27.05
CA ILE A 17 -16.41 -17.33 26.26
C ILE A 17 -15.34 -16.38 25.72
N SER A 18 -14.43 -15.93 26.59
CA SER A 18 -13.34 -15.02 26.21
C SER A 18 -12.43 -15.64 25.15
N LEU A 19 -12.17 -16.95 25.21
CA LEU A 19 -11.37 -17.66 24.21
C LEU A 19 -11.94 -17.46 22.79
N PHE A 20 -13.25 -17.64 22.61
CA PHE A 20 -13.88 -17.53 21.29
C PHE A 20 -14.05 -16.09 20.83
N THR A 21 -14.33 -15.14 21.74
CA THR A 21 -14.43 -13.73 21.35
C THR A 21 -13.06 -13.11 21.03
N LEU A 22 -11.99 -13.60 21.64
CA LEU A 22 -10.63 -13.16 21.31
C LEU A 22 -10.16 -13.64 19.93
N VAL A 23 -10.54 -14.85 19.49
CA VAL A 23 -10.11 -15.37 18.18
C VAL A 23 -10.98 -14.90 17.01
N ALA A 24 -12.25 -14.56 17.26
CA ALA A 24 -13.21 -14.14 16.23
C ALA A 24 -12.68 -13.07 15.24
N PRO A 25 -12.05 -11.95 15.66
CA PRO A 25 -11.54 -10.94 14.73
C PRO A 25 -10.30 -11.41 13.92
N HIS A 26 -9.68 -12.52 14.33
CA HIS A 26 -8.57 -13.15 13.64
C HIS A 26 -9.03 -14.31 12.73
N ALA A 27 -10.27 -14.79 12.86
CA ALA A 27 -10.74 -15.99 12.19
C ALA A 27 -10.61 -15.93 10.65
N ALA A 28 -10.83 -14.77 10.04
CA ALA A 28 -10.71 -14.59 8.58
C ALA A 28 -9.25 -14.65 8.07
N ARG A 29 -8.26 -14.50 8.96
CA ARG A 29 -6.83 -14.45 8.64
C ARG A 29 -6.06 -15.69 9.07
N LEU A 30 -6.70 -16.56 9.86
CA LEU A 30 -6.09 -17.77 10.37
C LEU A 30 -6.44 -18.97 9.48
N PRO A 31 -5.53 -19.94 9.34
CA PRO A 31 -5.86 -21.22 8.77
C PRO A 31 -7.02 -21.87 9.54
N MET A 32 -7.98 -22.44 8.83
CA MET A 32 -9.19 -23.04 9.43
C MET A 32 -8.87 -24.11 10.50
N TRP A 33 -7.73 -24.79 10.37
CA TRP A 33 -7.30 -25.79 11.36
C TRP A 33 -7.00 -25.17 12.73
N VAL A 34 -6.59 -23.89 12.80
CA VAL A 34 -6.38 -23.18 14.08
C VAL A 34 -7.71 -23.02 14.81
N LEU A 35 -8.80 -22.73 14.10
CA LEU A 35 -10.14 -22.66 14.69
C LEU A 35 -10.60 -24.04 15.20
N ALA A 36 -10.21 -25.12 14.51
CA ALA A 36 -10.46 -26.48 14.99
C ALA A 36 -9.72 -26.76 16.31
N VAL A 37 -8.47 -26.27 16.47
CA VAL A 37 -7.73 -26.38 17.73
C VAL A 37 -8.47 -25.70 18.88
N TYR A 38 -9.09 -24.53 18.66
CA TYR A 38 -9.92 -23.85 19.66
C TYR A 38 -11.12 -24.70 20.09
N GLY A 39 -11.85 -25.28 19.13
CA GLY A 39 -12.97 -26.18 19.40
C GLY A 39 -12.55 -27.43 20.19
N ILE A 40 -11.45 -28.06 19.78
CA ILE A 40 -10.90 -29.25 20.45
C ILE A 40 -10.43 -28.90 21.87
N ALA A 41 -9.72 -27.79 22.06
CA ALA A 41 -9.23 -27.38 23.37
C ALA A 41 -10.36 -27.06 24.35
N ALA A 42 -11.39 -26.34 23.90
CA ALA A 42 -12.58 -26.07 24.68
C ALA A 42 -13.33 -27.36 25.03
N GLY A 43 -13.55 -28.24 24.04
CA GLY A 43 -14.20 -29.54 24.23
C GLY A 43 -13.46 -30.43 25.23
N TRP A 44 -12.14 -30.56 25.09
CA TRP A 44 -11.29 -31.31 26.01
C TRP A 44 -11.42 -30.76 27.43
N ARG A 45 -11.35 -29.44 27.59
CA ARG A 45 -11.43 -28.82 28.92
C ARG A 45 -12.80 -29.01 29.58
N ILE A 46 -13.88 -28.98 28.80
CA ILE A 46 -15.24 -29.29 29.25
C ILE A 46 -15.35 -30.76 29.68
N MET A 47 -14.74 -31.69 28.94
CA MET A 47 -14.74 -33.12 29.28
C MET A 47 -13.96 -33.44 30.55
N VAL A 48 -12.80 -32.78 30.74
CA VAL A 48 -12.04 -32.85 32.01
C VAL A 48 -12.87 -32.30 33.16
N TYR A 49 -13.55 -31.18 32.95
CA TYR A 49 -14.42 -30.58 33.95
C TYR A 49 -15.62 -31.49 34.31
N ARG A 50 -16.18 -32.22 33.35
CA ARG A 50 -17.25 -33.22 33.58
C ARG A 50 -16.74 -34.51 34.25
N GLY A 51 -15.45 -34.60 34.58
CA GLY A 51 -14.83 -35.78 35.17
C GLY A 51 -14.73 -36.97 34.23
N ARG A 52 -14.97 -36.78 32.92
CA ARG A 52 -14.95 -37.86 31.93
C ARG A 52 -13.55 -38.14 31.42
N TRP A 53 -12.72 -37.10 31.29
CA TRP A 53 -11.34 -37.19 30.81
C TRP A 53 -10.35 -36.69 31.86
N SER A 54 -9.10 -37.13 31.77
CA SER A 54 -7.99 -36.60 32.56
C SER A 54 -7.26 -35.46 31.82
N PHE A 55 -6.45 -34.71 32.57
CA PHE A 55 -5.55 -33.72 31.95
C PHE A 55 -4.54 -34.42 31.02
N PRO A 56 -4.18 -33.81 29.88
CA PRO A 56 -3.26 -34.43 28.93
C PRO A 56 -1.86 -34.61 29.55
N GLY A 57 -1.31 -35.81 29.39
CA GLY A 57 0.05 -36.13 29.83
C GLY A 57 1.12 -35.38 29.03
N ARG A 58 2.35 -35.31 29.57
CA ARG A 58 3.47 -34.55 28.96
C ARG A 58 3.73 -34.87 27.49
N ARG A 59 3.61 -36.15 27.10
CA ARG A 59 3.81 -36.60 25.70
C ARG A 59 2.76 -36.05 24.74
N VAL A 60 1.48 -36.06 25.14
CA VAL A 60 0.37 -35.51 24.35
C VAL A 60 0.56 -34.01 24.15
N LYS A 61 0.98 -33.30 25.21
CA LYS A 61 1.23 -31.86 25.13
C LYS A 61 2.38 -31.51 24.19
N LEU A 62 3.50 -32.25 24.27
CA LEU A 62 4.62 -32.10 23.35
C LEU A 62 4.19 -32.37 21.89
N ALA A 63 3.40 -33.41 21.66
CA ALA A 63 2.87 -33.71 20.34
C ALA A 63 1.99 -32.57 19.80
N LEU A 64 1.07 -32.02 20.62
CA LEU A 64 0.22 -30.90 20.21
C LEU A 64 1.02 -29.65 19.86
N ILE A 65 2.06 -29.33 20.65
CA ILE A 65 2.95 -28.18 20.39
C ILE A 65 3.72 -28.40 19.09
N LEU A 66 4.34 -29.57 18.89
CA LEU A 66 5.10 -29.88 17.68
C LEU A 66 4.21 -29.83 16.44
N THR A 67 3.01 -30.41 16.51
CA THR A 67 2.03 -30.36 15.40
C THR A 67 1.56 -28.95 15.12
N ALA A 68 1.36 -28.11 16.14
CA ALA A 68 1.00 -26.70 15.95
C ALA A 68 2.13 -25.90 15.25
N PHE A 69 3.38 -26.09 15.68
CA PHE A 69 4.54 -25.45 15.04
C PHE A 69 4.69 -25.88 13.58
N LEU A 70 4.63 -27.19 13.31
CA LEU A 70 4.71 -27.73 11.95
C LEU A 70 3.53 -27.28 11.09
N GLY A 71 2.32 -27.24 11.63
CA GLY A 71 1.12 -26.78 10.94
C GLY A 71 1.19 -25.30 10.55
N ILE A 72 1.71 -24.45 11.44
CA ILE A 72 1.91 -23.02 11.15
C ILE A 72 3.02 -22.85 10.11
N PHE A 73 4.15 -23.55 10.26
CA PHE A 73 5.23 -23.50 9.28
C PHE A 73 4.76 -23.96 7.89
N ALA A 74 3.97 -25.02 7.81
CA ALA A 74 3.40 -25.50 6.56
C ALA A 74 2.36 -24.52 5.96
N SER A 75 1.61 -23.79 6.81
CA SER A 75 0.58 -22.85 6.34
C SER A 75 1.17 -21.54 5.83
N TYR A 76 2.25 -21.05 6.44
CA TYR A 76 2.83 -19.73 6.16
C TYR A 76 4.21 -19.77 5.48
N GLY A 77 4.84 -20.96 5.35
CA GLY A 77 6.18 -21.14 4.78
C GLY A 77 7.34 -20.61 5.64
N SER A 78 7.05 -19.84 6.67
CA SER A 78 8.00 -19.25 7.62
C SER A 78 7.35 -19.08 8.99
N LEU A 79 8.15 -19.19 10.05
CA LEU A 79 7.74 -18.79 11.41
C LEU A 79 8.07 -17.32 11.72
N LEU A 80 8.88 -16.69 10.87
CA LEU A 80 9.24 -15.28 10.96
C LEU A 80 8.24 -14.46 10.14
N GLY A 81 7.47 -13.62 10.81
CA GLY A 81 6.45 -12.78 10.21
C GLY A 81 5.34 -12.45 11.20
N LEU A 82 4.60 -11.36 10.94
CA LEU A 82 3.54 -10.89 11.83
C LEU A 82 2.38 -11.89 11.94
N GLU A 83 1.87 -12.37 10.81
CA GLU A 83 0.79 -13.36 10.75
C GLU A 83 1.14 -14.71 11.40
N PRO A 84 2.26 -15.39 11.06
CA PRO A 84 2.62 -16.65 11.71
C PRO A 84 2.90 -16.50 13.21
N THR A 85 3.43 -15.35 13.66
CA THR A 85 3.66 -15.09 15.09
C THR A 85 2.35 -14.94 15.85
N VAL A 86 1.39 -14.21 15.29
CA VAL A 86 0.05 -14.06 15.88
C VAL A 86 -0.71 -15.39 15.87
N ALA A 87 -0.60 -16.17 14.79
CA ALA A 87 -1.17 -17.51 14.71
C ALA A 87 -0.57 -18.46 15.76
N LEU A 88 0.74 -18.39 16.00
CA LEU A 88 1.42 -19.16 17.03
C LEU A 88 0.95 -18.79 18.43
N LEU A 89 0.85 -17.48 18.71
CA LEU A 89 0.34 -16.96 19.97
C LEU A 89 -1.10 -17.41 20.24
N LEU A 90 -1.99 -17.27 19.25
CA LEU A 90 -3.38 -17.68 19.34
C LEU A 90 -3.52 -19.20 19.50
N THR A 91 -2.70 -19.98 18.82
CA THR A 91 -2.70 -21.45 18.96
C THR A 91 -2.20 -21.87 20.35
N ALA A 92 -1.12 -21.25 20.83
CA ALA A 92 -0.60 -21.47 22.17
C ALA A 92 -1.63 -21.09 23.25
N PHE A 93 -2.37 -20.00 23.05
CA PHE A 93 -3.46 -19.59 23.94
C PHE A 93 -4.57 -20.64 24.04
N ALA A 94 -5.02 -21.20 22.91
CA ALA A 94 -5.98 -22.29 22.92
C ALA A 94 -5.44 -23.56 23.59
N LEU A 95 -4.21 -23.98 23.29
CA LEU A 95 -3.60 -25.15 23.93
C LEU A 95 -3.41 -24.95 25.44
N LYS A 96 -3.12 -23.72 25.88
CA LYS A 96 -2.96 -23.38 27.30
C LYS A 96 -4.26 -23.59 28.09
N LEU A 97 -5.43 -23.47 27.46
CA LEU A 97 -6.72 -23.78 28.10
C LEU A 97 -6.78 -25.24 28.59
N ILE A 98 -6.17 -26.18 27.87
CA ILE A 98 -6.18 -27.60 28.21
C ILE A 98 -5.34 -27.88 29.47
N GLU A 99 -4.35 -27.03 29.76
CA GLU A 99 -3.48 -27.12 30.93
C GLU A 99 -4.04 -26.44 32.19
N LEU A 100 -5.27 -25.92 32.15
CA LEU A 100 -5.83 -25.09 33.21
C LEU A 100 -6.19 -25.91 34.47
N ALA A 101 -5.18 -26.26 35.27
CA ALA A 101 -5.28 -27.11 36.45
C ALA A 101 -5.53 -26.30 37.73
N GLY A 102 -4.90 -25.14 37.88
CA GLY A 102 -5.06 -24.28 39.05
C GLY A 102 -5.29 -22.80 38.73
N ARG A 103 -5.47 -22.00 39.78
CA ARG A 103 -5.64 -20.53 39.65
C ARG A 103 -4.44 -19.84 38.98
N LYS A 104 -3.21 -20.33 39.21
CA LYS A 104 -2.00 -19.80 38.56
C LYS A 104 -2.07 -19.91 37.04
N ASP A 105 -2.53 -21.04 36.53
CA ASP A 105 -2.71 -21.25 35.09
C ASP A 105 -3.80 -20.34 34.52
N ALA A 106 -4.87 -20.11 35.30
CA ALA A 106 -5.93 -19.18 34.91
C ALA A 106 -5.44 -17.73 34.81
N TYR A 107 -4.54 -17.27 35.69
CA TYR A 107 -3.93 -15.95 35.56
C TYR A 107 -3.11 -15.80 34.28
N VAL A 108 -2.25 -16.78 33.99
CA VAL A 108 -1.43 -16.77 32.77
C VAL A 108 -2.33 -16.68 31.54
N LEU A 109 -3.41 -17.47 31.50
CA LEU A 109 -4.35 -17.44 30.39
C LEU A 109 -5.06 -16.08 30.28
N LEU A 110 -5.56 -15.50 31.38
CA LEU A 110 -6.25 -14.21 31.35
C LEU A 110 -5.33 -13.04 30.96
N PHE A 111 -4.10 -13.02 31.45
CA PHE A 111 -3.11 -12.01 31.05
C PHE A 111 -2.71 -12.16 29.58
N LEU A 112 -2.56 -13.39 29.10
CA LEU A 112 -2.35 -13.67 27.68
C LEU A 112 -3.57 -13.20 26.85
N GLY A 113 -4.79 -13.29 27.38
CA GLY A 113 -5.99 -12.76 26.77
C GLY A 113 -5.96 -11.23 26.57
N TYR A 114 -5.49 -10.47 27.56
CA TYR A 114 -5.28 -9.02 27.39
C TYR A 114 -4.21 -8.72 26.32
N PHE A 115 -3.14 -9.50 26.29
CA PHE A 115 -2.11 -9.35 25.26
C PHE A 115 -2.67 -9.64 23.85
N ILE A 116 -3.52 -10.64 23.71
CA ILE A 116 -4.20 -10.96 22.44
C ILE A 116 -5.12 -9.81 22.00
N CYS A 117 -5.84 -9.14 22.91
CA CYS A 117 -6.59 -7.92 22.56
C CYS A 117 -5.72 -6.88 21.87
N ILE A 118 -4.47 -6.71 22.31
CA ILE A 118 -3.53 -5.75 21.71
C ILE A 118 -3.14 -6.19 20.29
N THR A 119 -2.96 -7.50 20.06
CA THR A 119 -2.55 -8.00 18.73
C THR A 119 -3.54 -7.69 17.62
N GLN A 120 -4.81 -7.46 17.93
CA GLN A 120 -5.82 -7.04 16.95
C GLN A 120 -5.48 -5.67 16.32
N PHE A 121 -4.90 -4.76 17.10
CA PHE A 121 -4.50 -3.42 16.65
C PHE A 121 -3.28 -3.41 15.72
N LEU A 122 -2.56 -4.53 15.61
CA LEU A 122 -1.51 -4.71 14.62
C LEU A 122 -2.06 -4.80 13.19
N PHE A 123 -3.35 -5.16 13.03
CA PHE A 123 -3.96 -5.39 11.73
C PHE A 123 -4.98 -4.31 11.34
N SER A 124 -5.66 -3.70 12.30
CA SER A 124 -6.67 -2.69 12.03
C SER A 124 -6.84 -1.76 13.23
N GLN A 125 -6.90 -0.46 12.96
CA GLN A 125 -7.16 0.59 13.95
C GLN A 125 -8.54 1.24 13.76
N SER A 126 -9.47 0.52 13.11
CA SER A 126 -10.81 1.02 12.83
C SER A 126 -11.66 1.13 14.10
N LEU A 127 -12.63 2.06 14.10
CA LEU A 127 -13.54 2.27 15.23
C LEU A 127 -14.31 0.99 15.65
N PRO A 128 -14.82 0.15 14.73
CA PRO A 128 -15.47 -1.12 15.11
C PRO A 128 -14.53 -2.08 15.85
N VAL A 129 -13.25 -2.10 15.47
CA VAL A 129 -12.23 -2.91 16.14
C VAL A 129 -12.01 -2.41 17.57
N VAL A 130 -11.93 -1.10 17.78
CA VAL A 130 -11.82 -0.49 19.13
C VAL A 130 -13.00 -0.91 20.01
N LEU A 131 -14.24 -0.77 19.51
CA LEU A 131 -15.44 -1.14 20.26
C LEU A 131 -15.48 -2.64 20.59
N TYR A 132 -15.06 -3.48 19.64
CA TYR A 132 -14.98 -4.93 19.86
C TYR A 132 -13.90 -5.30 20.90
N SER A 133 -12.71 -4.69 20.82
CA SER A 133 -11.64 -4.90 21.79
C SER A 133 -12.03 -4.44 23.19
N LEU A 134 -12.82 -3.36 23.32
CA LEU A 134 -13.40 -2.93 24.60
C LEU A 134 -14.32 -4.01 25.19
N CYS A 135 -15.19 -4.61 24.36
CA CYS A 135 -16.02 -5.75 24.78
C CYS A 135 -15.16 -6.94 25.25
N ASN A 136 -14.08 -7.26 24.54
CA ASN A 136 -13.15 -8.32 24.95
C ASN A 136 -12.46 -8.02 26.28
N VAL A 137 -12.00 -6.78 26.50
CA VAL A 137 -11.41 -6.36 27.79
C VAL A 137 -12.42 -6.52 28.92
N ILE A 138 -13.69 -6.16 28.71
CA ILE A 138 -14.77 -6.39 29.70
C ILE A 138 -14.94 -7.89 30.00
N LEU A 139 -14.95 -8.75 28.98
CA LEU A 139 -15.11 -10.20 29.16
C LEU A 139 -13.93 -10.85 29.88
N VAL A 140 -12.69 -10.49 29.52
CA VAL A 140 -11.48 -10.98 30.20
C VAL A 140 -11.45 -10.48 31.65
N THR A 141 -11.83 -9.23 31.90
CA THR A 141 -11.96 -8.68 33.26
C THR A 141 -13.05 -9.40 34.05
N THR A 142 -14.17 -9.74 33.41
CA THR A 142 -15.26 -10.50 34.03
C THR A 142 -14.79 -11.88 34.46
N ALA A 143 -14.01 -12.57 33.62
CA ALA A 143 -13.40 -13.85 33.95
C ALA A 143 -12.41 -13.74 35.13
N LEU A 144 -11.62 -12.66 35.18
CA LEU A 144 -10.70 -12.37 36.29
C LEU A 144 -11.41 -12.09 37.62
N VAL A 145 -12.51 -11.34 37.58
CA VAL A 145 -13.38 -11.11 38.74
C VAL A 145 -14.02 -12.41 39.22
N ALA A 146 -14.54 -13.22 38.28
CA ALA A 146 -15.14 -14.51 38.60
C ALA A 146 -14.13 -15.50 39.22
N LEU A 147 -12.84 -15.40 38.87
CA LEU A 147 -11.77 -16.21 39.45
C LEU A 147 -11.52 -15.90 40.94
N HIS A 148 -11.73 -14.66 41.35
CA HIS A 148 -11.48 -14.18 42.72
C HIS A 148 -12.69 -14.30 43.65
N ARG A 149 -13.86 -14.69 43.16
CA ARG A 149 -15.06 -14.86 43.99
C ARG A 149 -15.16 -16.30 44.49
N PRO A 150 -14.92 -16.57 45.79
CA PRO A 150 -15.12 -17.90 46.35
C PRO A 150 -16.61 -18.26 46.40
N GLY A 151 -16.95 -19.52 46.10
CA GLY A 151 -18.26 -20.12 46.41
C GLY A 151 -19.38 -19.98 45.36
N GLU A 152 -19.21 -19.21 44.28
CA GLU A 152 -20.25 -19.14 43.22
C GLU A 152 -20.13 -20.32 42.24
N HIS A 153 -20.93 -21.37 42.46
CA HIS A 153 -20.98 -22.56 41.60
C HIS A 153 -21.93 -22.44 40.39
N ARG A 154 -22.70 -21.35 40.29
CA ARG A 154 -23.63 -21.05 39.19
C ARG A 154 -23.13 -19.87 38.36
N PHE A 155 -23.48 -19.85 37.08
CA PHE A 155 -23.18 -18.73 36.20
C PHE A 155 -23.87 -17.47 36.70
N ASN A 156 -23.11 -16.42 37.04
CA ASN A 156 -23.63 -15.18 37.60
C ASN A 156 -23.15 -13.95 36.81
N ARG A 157 -24.10 -13.07 36.42
CA ARG A 157 -23.83 -11.80 35.73
C ARG A 157 -23.31 -10.70 36.67
N SER A 158 -23.34 -10.92 37.99
CA SER A 158 -22.82 -9.98 38.96
C SER A 158 -21.31 -9.72 38.81
N SER A 159 -20.53 -10.68 38.27
CA SER A 159 -19.11 -10.50 37.94
C SER A 159 -18.94 -9.53 36.78
N LEU A 160 -19.84 -9.57 35.78
CA LEU A 160 -19.83 -8.67 34.64
C LEU A 160 -20.13 -7.23 35.08
N ARG A 161 -21.12 -7.04 35.96
CA ARG A 161 -21.46 -5.72 36.50
C ARG A 161 -20.24 -5.08 37.19
N LEU A 162 -19.55 -5.82 38.04
CA LEU A 162 -18.36 -5.32 38.73
C LEU A 162 -17.22 -4.98 37.75
N ALA A 163 -16.96 -5.83 36.75
CA ALA A 163 -15.96 -5.57 35.72
C ALA A 163 -16.27 -4.30 34.91
N VAL A 164 -17.53 -4.10 34.52
CA VAL A 164 -17.98 -2.88 33.83
C VAL A 164 -17.80 -1.65 34.71
N THR A 165 -18.16 -1.71 36.00
CA THR A 165 -17.98 -0.59 36.93
C THR A 165 -16.50 -0.23 37.08
N MET A 166 -15.61 -1.22 37.25
CA MET A 166 -14.16 -0.98 37.35
C MET A 166 -13.58 -0.32 36.09
N LEU A 167 -13.98 -0.78 34.91
CA LEU A 167 -13.52 -0.21 33.64
C LEU A 167 -14.10 1.18 33.39
N ALA A 168 -15.35 1.43 33.76
CA ALA A 168 -15.95 2.76 33.70
C ALA A 168 -15.23 3.77 34.61
N GLN A 169 -14.81 3.34 35.80
CA GLN A 169 -14.01 4.16 36.73
C GLN A 169 -12.58 4.40 36.22
N ALA A 170 -12.03 3.51 35.38
CA ALA A 170 -10.73 3.69 34.75
C ALA A 170 -10.77 4.68 33.56
N LEU A 171 -11.94 4.95 32.98
CA LEU A 171 -12.11 5.79 31.80
C LEU A 171 -11.62 7.24 32.00
N PRO A 172 -11.93 7.95 33.12
CA PRO A 172 -11.42 9.30 33.35
C PRO A 172 -9.88 9.34 33.42
N LEU A 173 -9.27 8.35 34.08
CA LEU A 173 -7.81 8.24 34.16
C LEU A 173 -7.20 8.00 32.77
N MET A 174 -7.82 7.13 31.97
CA MET A 174 -7.41 6.88 30.59
C MET A 174 -7.48 8.15 29.74
N LEU A 175 -8.54 8.96 29.87
CA LEU A 175 -8.67 10.23 29.14
C LEU A 175 -7.57 11.23 29.55
N VAL A 176 -7.30 11.36 30.84
CA VAL A 176 -6.21 12.22 31.35
C VAL A 176 -4.86 11.78 30.78
N LEU A 177 -4.56 10.48 30.84
CA LEU A 177 -3.32 9.93 30.27
C LEU A 177 -3.26 10.11 28.75
N PHE A 178 -4.38 9.97 28.03
CA PHE A 178 -4.43 10.13 26.58
C PHE A 178 -4.06 11.55 26.13
N PHE A 179 -4.44 12.59 26.90
CA PHE A 179 -4.11 13.98 26.59
C PHE A 179 -2.73 14.40 27.12
N LEU A 180 -2.28 13.86 28.25
CA LEU A 180 -1.01 14.26 28.88
C LEU A 180 0.21 13.48 28.39
N PHE A 181 0.06 12.20 28.02
CA PHE A 181 1.19 11.41 27.55
C PHE A 181 1.48 11.66 26.06
N PRO A 182 2.74 11.95 25.68
CA PRO A 182 3.11 12.04 24.28
C PRO A 182 2.92 10.68 23.61
N ARG A 183 2.37 10.68 22.39
CA ARG A 183 2.21 9.47 21.59
C ARG A 183 3.59 9.03 21.10
N ILE A 184 4.25 8.19 21.89
CA ILE A 184 5.51 7.55 21.49
C ILE A 184 5.16 6.56 20.37
N GLY A 185 5.80 6.72 19.21
CA GLY A 185 5.64 5.78 18.10
C GLY A 185 6.03 4.35 18.51
N PRO A 186 5.72 3.35 17.68
CA PRO A 186 6.13 1.97 17.95
C PRO A 186 7.64 1.92 18.20
N LEU A 187 8.06 1.41 19.36
CA LEU A 187 9.49 1.17 19.65
C LEU A 187 10.10 0.10 18.73
N TRP A 188 9.23 -0.62 18.00
CA TRP A 188 9.55 -1.68 17.06
C TRP A 188 8.54 -1.63 15.91
N THR A 189 9.00 -1.43 14.68
CA THR A 189 8.20 -1.58 13.46
C THR A 189 8.53 -2.92 12.83
N VAL A 190 7.53 -3.81 12.71
CA VAL A 190 7.65 -4.97 11.81
C VAL A 190 7.21 -4.45 10.45
N PRO A 191 8.07 -4.45 9.41
CA PRO A 191 7.69 -3.98 8.10
C PRO A 191 6.58 -4.89 7.58
N VAL A 192 5.35 -4.40 7.64
CA VAL A 192 4.24 -5.00 6.91
C VAL A 192 4.53 -4.68 5.46
N LYS A 193 5.18 -5.59 4.75
CA LYS A 193 5.23 -5.55 3.29
C LYS A 193 3.83 -5.82 2.77
N SER A 194 2.94 -4.83 2.85
CA SER A 194 1.69 -4.87 2.11
C SER A 194 2.05 -4.72 0.64
N HIS A 195 2.14 -5.85 -0.06
CA HIS A 195 2.20 -5.91 -1.53
C HIS A 195 0.87 -5.46 -2.19
N THR A 196 0.03 -4.73 -1.47
CA THR A 196 -1.26 -4.21 -1.94
C THR A 196 -1.10 -2.72 -2.21
N ALA A 197 -1.37 -2.31 -3.45
CA ALA A 197 -1.19 -0.98 -4.02
C ALA A 197 -2.15 0.08 -3.44
N THR A 198 -2.18 0.24 -2.12
CA THR A 198 -2.91 1.31 -1.41
C THR A 198 -2.01 2.45 -0.95
N THR A 199 -0.69 2.27 -1.02
CA THR A 199 0.32 3.21 -0.51
C THR A 199 1.34 3.61 -1.60
N GLY A 200 0.92 4.49 -2.50
CA GLY A 200 1.80 5.11 -3.50
C GLY A 200 2.13 4.25 -4.74
N VAL A 201 2.75 4.90 -5.73
CA VAL A 201 3.13 4.31 -7.04
C VAL A 201 4.33 3.38 -6.87
N SER A 202 4.32 2.15 -7.41
CA SER A 202 5.43 1.16 -7.36
C SER A 202 6.54 1.38 -8.41
N ASP A 203 7.70 0.73 -8.22
CA ASP A 203 8.89 0.80 -9.10
C ASP A 203 8.76 0.04 -10.44
N PHE A 204 7.68 -0.73 -10.58
CA PHE A 204 7.17 -1.28 -11.83
C PHE A 204 5.72 -0.81 -12.08
N MET A 205 5.27 -0.91 -13.33
CA MET A 205 3.92 -0.58 -13.75
C MET A 205 3.41 -1.60 -14.77
N ARG A 206 2.33 -2.29 -14.42
CA ARG A 206 1.49 -3.09 -15.32
C ARG A 206 0.15 -2.39 -15.56
N PRO A 207 -0.52 -2.63 -16.69
CA PRO A 207 -1.90 -2.20 -16.85
C PRO A 207 -2.78 -2.76 -15.72
N GLY A 208 -3.45 -1.89 -14.98
CA GLY A 208 -4.30 -2.17 -13.83
C GLY A 208 -3.78 -1.64 -12.48
N ASP A 209 -2.49 -1.36 -12.34
CA ASP A 209 -1.86 -1.03 -11.04
C ASP A 209 -2.28 0.36 -10.53
N ILE A 210 -2.23 1.39 -11.38
CA ILE A 210 -2.59 2.77 -11.01
C ILE A 210 -4.10 2.92 -10.78
N ALA A 211 -4.92 2.10 -11.44
CA ALA A 211 -6.37 2.08 -11.24
C ALA A 211 -6.80 1.62 -9.83
N GLN A 212 -5.90 1.05 -9.02
CA GLN A 212 -6.16 0.76 -7.61
C GLN A 212 -5.91 1.99 -6.72
N LEU A 213 -4.86 2.75 -6.99
CA LEU A 213 -4.53 3.99 -6.28
C LEU A 213 -5.61 5.07 -6.49
N SER A 214 -6.22 5.08 -7.68
CA SER A 214 -7.33 5.99 -8.02
C SER A 214 -8.57 5.86 -7.12
N LYS A 215 -8.66 4.79 -6.31
CA LYS A 215 -9.77 4.52 -5.39
C LYS A 215 -9.52 5.03 -3.96
N SER A 216 -8.35 5.60 -3.67
CA SER A 216 -7.99 6.07 -2.33
C SER A 216 -8.00 7.59 -2.24
N ASP A 217 -8.69 8.10 -1.22
CA ASP A 217 -8.73 9.50 -0.79
C ASP A 217 -7.59 9.87 0.18
N ALA A 218 -6.63 8.98 0.40
CA ALA A 218 -5.50 9.26 1.28
C ALA A 218 -4.61 10.36 0.67
N VAL A 219 -4.09 11.25 1.51
CA VAL A 219 -3.16 12.29 1.06
C VAL A 219 -1.81 11.66 0.73
N ALA A 220 -1.34 11.85 -0.51
CA ALA A 220 0.01 11.46 -0.92
C ALA A 220 1.03 12.49 -0.42
N PHE A 221 0.79 13.78 -0.72
CA PHE A 221 1.64 14.86 -0.24
C PHE A 221 0.94 16.21 -0.31
N ARG A 222 1.53 17.20 0.39
CA ARG A 222 1.09 18.60 0.36
C ARG A 222 2.21 19.47 -0.18
N VAL A 223 1.84 20.47 -0.96
CA VAL A 223 2.78 21.41 -1.56
C VAL A 223 2.43 22.82 -1.14
N GLN A 224 3.44 23.58 -0.72
CA GLN A 224 3.34 25.00 -0.43
C GLN A 224 4.22 25.75 -1.43
N PHE A 225 3.61 26.57 -2.28
CA PHE A 225 4.35 27.44 -3.20
C PHE A 225 4.79 28.72 -2.50
N ASP A 226 6.01 29.17 -2.79
CA ASP A 226 6.52 30.44 -2.28
C ASP A 226 5.97 31.62 -3.14
N GLY A 227 5.77 31.38 -4.44
CA GLY A 227 5.17 32.30 -5.40
C GLY A 227 3.77 31.87 -5.90
N PRO A 228 3.30 32.43 -7.02
CA PRO A 228 2.06 32.00 -7.67
C PRO A 228 2.09 30.50 -8.01
N ILE A 229 0.98 29.80 -7.79
CA ILE A 229 0.81 28.41 -8.20
C ILE A 229 0.78 28.36 -9.73
N VAL A 230 1.50 27.41 -10.33
CA VAL A 230 1.42 27.14 -11.76
C VAL A 230 0.02 26.62 -12.15
N PRO A 231 -0.44 26.80 -13.41
CA PRO A 231 -1.74 26.29 -13.84
C PRO A 231 -1.89 24.78 -13.61
N ARG A 232 -3.12 24.30 -13.35
CA ARG A 232 -3.40 22.88 -13.08
C ARG A 232 -2.87 21.94 -14.17
N SER A 233 -2.99 22.35 -15.44
CA SER A 233 -2.45 21.63 -16.60
C SER A 233 -0.92 21.51 -16.61
N GLN A 234 -0.21 22.20 -15.72
CA GLN A 234 1.24 22.10 -15.53
C GLN A 234 1.64 21.36 -14.25
N LEU A 235 0.68 21.05 -13.36
CA LEU A 235 0.89 20.31 -12.10
C LEU A 235 1.07 18.81 -12.35
N TYR A 236 2.13 18.46 -13.07
CA TYR A 236 2.58 17.07 -13.25
C TYR A 236 3.72 16.78 -12.27
N TRP A 237 3.39 16.05 -11.21
CA TRP A 237 4.29 15.67 -10.14
C TRP A 237 5.01 14.37 -10.51
N ARG A 238 6.19 14.51 -11.11
CA ARG A 238 7.06 13.40 -11.51
C ARG A 238 7.59 12.67 -10.28
N GLY A 239 7.46 11.34 -10.23
CA GLY A 239 8.12 10.48 -9.25
C GLY A 239 9.04 9.45 -9.89
N LEU A 240 8.48 8.59 -10.75
CA LEU A 240 9.18 7.46 -11.35
C LEU A 240 9.24 7.58 -12.87
N VAL A 241 10.27 6.96 -13.45
CA VAL A 241 10.51 6.92 -14.89
C VAL A 241 10.82 5.48 -15.27
N PHE A 242 9.99 4.92 -16.14
CA PHE A 242 10.12 3.56 -16.59
C PHE A 242 10.67 3.53 -18.02
N SER A 243 11.90 3.03 -18.13
CA SER A 243 12.62 2.95 -19.41
C SER A 243 12.72 1.51 -19.94
N ARG A 244 12.45 0.49 -19.11
CA ARG A 244 12.59 -0.91 -19.52
C ARG A 244 11.22 -1.58 -19.53
N LEU A 245 10.93 -2.35 -20.59
CA LEU A 245 9.73 -3.16 -20.70
C LEU A 245 10.12 -4.64 -20.74
N VAL A 246 9.79 -5.40 -19.69
CA VAL A 246 10.07 -6.84 -19.58
C VAL A 246 8.82 -7.53 -19.05
N ASP A 247 8.44 -8.67 -19.62
CA ASP A 247 7.28 -9.48 -19.18
C ASP A 247 5.99 -8.69 -18.99
N GLY A 248 5.71 -7.76 -19.91
CA GLY A 248 4.51 -6.91 -19.88
C GLY A 248 4.51 -5.84 -18.78
N ALA A 249 5.63 -5.63 -18.07
CA ALA A 249 5.77 -4.63 -17.03
C ALA A 249 6.84 -3.59 -17.38
N TRP A 250 6.46 -2.32 -17.26
CA TRP A 250 7.39 -1.20 -17.31
C TRP A 250 8.15 -1.13 -15.99
N SER A 251 9.47 -0.96 -16.02
CA SER A 251 10.30 -0.84 -14.82
C SER A 251 11.35 0.27 -14.96
N SER A 252 11.75 0.79 -13.80
CA SER A 252 12.82 1.78 -13.69
C SER A 252 14.18 1.13 -13.95
N LEU A 253 15.16 1.91 -14.40
CA LEU A 253 16.54 1.44 -14.49
C LEU A 253 17.18 1.41 -13.10
N ALA A 254 17.79 0.28 -12.74
CA ALA A 254 18.57 0.21 -11.51
C ALA A 254 19.91 0.97 -11.68
N TYR A 255 20.53 1.37 -10.57
CA TYR A 255 21.80 2.10 -10.60
C TYR A 255 22.90 1.37 -11.38
N TYR A 256 22.97 0.04 -11.26
CA TYR A 256 23.96 -0.78 -11.94
C TYR A 256 23.62 -1.10 -13.40
N ASP A 257 22.37 -0.90 -13.83
CA ASP A 257 21.96 -1.01 -15.23
C ASP A 257 22.51 0.14 -16.09
N ILE A 258 22.86 1.26 -15.45
CA ILE A 258 23.32 2.48 -16.11
C ILE A 258 24.85 2.48 -16.19
N PRO A 259 25.45 2.60 -17.40
CA PRO A 259 26.89 2.73 -17.56
C PRO A 259 27.44 3.91 -16.79
N ALA A 260 28.65 3.79 -16.24
CA ALA A 260 29.24 4.83 -15.39
C ALA A 260 29.20 6.26 -15.97
N PRO A 261 29.47 6.48 -17.28
CA PRO A 261 29.36 7.82 -17.89
C PRO A 261 27.93 8.41 -17.90
N GLU A 262 26.91 7.55 -17.88
CA GLU A 262 25.49 7.92 -18.01
C GLU A 262 24.79 8.04 -16.63
N ARG A 263 25.46 7.69 -15.53
CA ARG A 263 24.85 7.69 -14.18
C ARG A 263 24.53 9.08 -13.64
N ARG A 264 25.15 10.12 -14.20
CA ARG A 264 24.90 11.51 -13.82
C ARG A 264 24.02 12.15 -14.89
N ALA A 265 23.00 12.87 -14.45
CA ALA A 265 22.18 13.67 -15.35
C ALA A 265 23.06 14.71 -16.08
N ALA A 266 22.79 14.90 -17.37
CA ALA A 266 23.47 15.94 -18.14
C ALA A 266 23.21 17.33 -17.53
N ALA A 267 24.17 18.23 -17.69
CA ALA A 267 23.97 19.63 -17.31
C ALA A 267 22.83 20.22 -18.15
N VAL A 268 21.90 20.91 -17.48
CA VAL A 268 20.75 21.54 -18.12
C VAL A 268 20.88 23.04 -17.95
N THR A 269 20.84 23.76 -19.07
CA THR A 269 20.80 25.22 -19.08
C THR A 269 19.41 25.69 -18.67
N THR A 270 19.34 26.53 -17.64
CA THR A 270 18.09 27.14 -17.18
C THR A 270 18.12 28.62 -17.50
N SER A 271 17.16 29.10 -18.30
CA SER A 271 17.08 30.50 -18.75
C SER A 271 16.00 31.31 -18.03
N THR A 272 15.23 30.67 -17.14
CA THR A 272 14.07 31.26 -16.47
C THR A 272 14.19 31.09 -14.96
N ALA A 273 13.53 31.98 -14.20
CA ALA A 273 13.44 31.86 -12.76
C ALA A 273 12.75 30.53 -12.36
N PRO A 274 13.25 29.82 -11.33
CA PRO A 274 12.64 28.59 -10.87
C PRO A 274 11.29 28.84 -10.20
N VAL A 275 10.42 27.84 -10.29
CA VAL A 275 9.26 27.71 -9.41
C VAL A 275 9.72 27.09 -8.10
N GLN A 276 9.59 27.84 -7.01
CA GLN A 276 10.03 27.41 -5.67
C GLN A 276 8.85 27.00 -4.80
N TYR A 277 8.99 25.85 -4.16
CA TYR A 277 7.96 25.28 -3.31
C TYR A 277 8.55 24.28 -2.32
N ARG A 278 7.76 23.96 -1.31
CA ARG A 278 8.03 22.94 -0.30
C ARG A 278 7.04 21.80 -0.45
N VAL A 279 7.53 20.57 -0.36
CA VAL A 279 6.70 19.38 -0.38
C VAL A 279 6.80 18.70 0.97
N MET A 280 5.64 18.42 1.58
CA MET A 280 5.49 17.57 2.76
C MET A 280 4.91 16.24 2.28
N LEU A 281 5.79 15.25 2.14
CA LEU A 281 5.47 13.92 1.64
C LEU A 281 5.08 13.00 2.79
N ALA A 282 3.94 12.32 2.66
CA ALA A 282 3.51 11.29 3.61
C ALA A 282 4.42 10.05 3.53
N PRO A 283 4.44 9.17 4.54
CA PRO A 283 5.22 7.94 4.50
C PRO A 283 4.84 7.07 3.30
N THR A 284 5.81 6.75 2.44
CA THR A 284 5.61 5.87 1.28
C THR A 284 6.29 4.52 1.44
N GLN A 285 7.28 4.40 2.34
CA GLN A 285 8.19 3.25 2.40
C GLN A 285 8.96 3.04 1.07
N GLN A 286 9.20 4.13 0.35
CA GLN A 286 9.89 4.13 -0.93
C GLN A 286 11.04 5.13 -0.92
N HIS A 287 11.83 5.12 -1.99
CA HIS A 287 13.00 6.00 -2.13
C HIS A 287 12.75 7.21 -3.03
N TRP A 288 11.73 7.23 -3.87
CA TRP A 288 11.48 8.35 -4.79
C TRP A 288 10.69 9.49 -4.12
N LEU A 289 10.92 10.69 -4.64
CA LEU A 289 10.26 11.92 -4.22
C LEU A 289 9.52 12.52 -5.40
N TYR A 290 8.48 13.31 -5.12
CA TYR A 290 7.65 13.93 -6.15
C TYR A 290 8.00 15.39 -6.36
N ALA A 291 8.09 15.81 -7.63
CA ALA A 291 8.38 17.19 -7.99
C ALA A 291 7.89 17.54 -9.40
N LEU A 292 7.69 18.82 -9.67
CA LEU A 292 7.46 19.34 -11.02
C LEU A 292 8.69 19.11 -11.91
N ARG A 293 8.45 19.07 -13.23
CA ARG A 293 9.47 18.82 -14.25
C ARG A 293 10.76 19.63 -14.06
N TYR A 294 11.88 18.92 -14.19
CA TYR A 294 13.24 19.35 -13.89
C TYR A 294 13.35 20.03 -12.54
N ALA A 295 13.61 19.23 -11.51
CA ALA A 295 13.67 19.66 -10.13
C ALA A 295 15.08 19.51 -9.56
N ARG A 296 15.45 20.43 -8.69
CA ARG A 296 16.59 20.31 -7.78
C ARG A 296 16.10 20.58 -6.37
N SER A 297 16.67 19.88 -5.41
CA SER A 297 16.41 20.13 -3.99
C SER A 297 17.66 20.70 -3.33
N SER A 298 17.46 21.65 -2.43
CA SER A 298 18.50 22.14 -1.50
C SER A 298 18.49 21.36 -0.18
N THR A 299 17.63 20.35 -0.04
CA THR A 299 17.48 19.57 1.19
C THR A 299 18.58 18.51 1.26
N PRO A 300 19.35 18.42 2.36
CA PRO A 300 20.31 17.34 2.54
C PRO A 300 19.65 15.97 2.43
N GLY A 301 20.33 15.01 1.80
CA GLY A 301 19.79 13.65 1.59
C GLY A 301 18.87 13.51 0.37
N VAL A 302 18.45 14.60 -0.27
CA VAL A 302 17.70 14.53 -1.53
C VAL A 302 18.66 14.60 -2.72
N MET A 303 18.64 13.56 -3.55
CA MET A 303 19.52 13.38 -4.70
C MET A 303 18.71 13.40 -6.01
N SER A 304 19.42 13.58 -7.13
CA SER A 304 18.84 13.51 -8.48
C SER A 304 19.47 12.35 -9.25
N SER A 305 18.62 11.60 -9.96
CA SER A 305 19.04 10.47 -10.80
C SER A 305 19.25 10.92 -12.26
N ALA A 306 19.86 10.05 -13.08
CA ALA A 306 20.19 10.31 -14.49
C ALA A 306 18.97 10.62 -15.37
N ASP A 307 17.78 10.21 -14.95
CA ASP A 307 16.47 10.42 -15.55
C ASP A 307 15.71 11.62 -14.95
N TYR A 308 16.40 12.50 -14.21
CA TYR A 308 15.87 13.73 -13.62
C TYR A 308 14.77 13.54 -12.56
N ARG A 309 14.63 12.34 -11.96
CA ARG A 309 13.80 12.16 -10.76
C ARG A 309 14.58 12.54 -9.49
N LEU A 310 13.84 12.97 -8.46
CA LEU A 310 14.38 13.14 -7.11
C LEU A 310 14.22 11.84 -6.33
N PHE A 311 15.22 11.50 -5.53
CA PHE A 311 15.18 10.32 -4.66
C PHE A 311 15.95 10.56 -3.36
N SER A 312 15.65 9.77 -2.33
CA SER A 312 16.32 9.68 -1.05
C SER A 312 17.03 8.33 -0.93
N PRO A 313 18.30 8.28 -0.50
CA PRO A 313 18.99 7.03 -0.17
C PRO A 313 18.33 6.25 0.98
N GLN A 314 17.60 6.95 1.86
CA GLN A 314 16.83 6.34 2.95
C GLN A 314 15.36 6.19 2.53
N GLU A 315 14.71 5.11 2.99
CA GLU A 315 13.28 4.91 2.79
C GLU A 315 12.48 6.02 3.50
N ILE A 316 11.42 6.50 2.85
CA ILE A 316 10.54 7.53 3.39
C ILE A 316 9.52 6.88 4.34
N GLU A 317 9.94 6.68 5.59
CA GLU A 317 9.12 6.06 6.65
C GLU A 317 8.26 7.06 7.44
N ASN A 318 8.62 8.35 7.39
CA ASN A 318 7.97 9.42 8.15
C ASN A 318 7.62 10.60 7.24
N ASP A 319 6.73 11.48 7.71
CA ASP A 319 6.44 12.75 7.05
C ASP A 319 7.74 13.50 6.75
N THR A 320 8.03 13.69 5.47
CA THR A 320 9.30 14.25 5.01
C THR A 320 9.07 15.58 4.30
N LEU A 321 9.66 16.64 4.85
CA LEU A 321 9.64 17.98 4.26
C LEU A 321 10.90 18.22 3.44
N TYR A 322 10.75 18.59 2.16
CA TYR A 322 11.86 18.98 1.30
C TYR A 322 11.54 20.23 0.47
N ARG A 323 12.56 21.09 0.27
CA ARG A 323 12.46 22.27 -0.60
C ARG A 323 12.84 21.92 -2.03
N VAL A 324 12.11 22.45 -3.00
CA VAL A 324 12.33 22.17 -4.43
C VAL A 324 12.37 23.47 -5.22
N SER A 325 13.28 23.53 -6.19
CA SER A 325 13.28 24.50 -7.28
C SER A 325 13.10 23.74 -8.59
N SER A 326 12.05 24.08 -9.35
CA SER A 326 11.76 23.44 -10.65
C SER A 326 11.80 24.42 -11.81
N TRP A 327 12.19 23.92 -12.99
CA TRP A 327 12.14 24.67 -14.25
C TRP A 327 11.33 23.89 -15.29
N PRO A 328 9.98 24.00 -15.28
CA PRO A 328 9.12 23.19 -16.14
C PRO A 328 9.41 23.32 -17.64
N ARG A 329 9.96 24.46 -18.08
CA ARG A 329 10.31 24.76 -19.49
C ARG A 329 11.76 24.41 -19.87
N ALA A 330 12.53 23.81 -18.98
CA ALA A 330 13.90 23.42 -19.28
C ALA A 330 13.96 22.30 -20.34
N LYS A 331 14.89 22.45 -21.29
CA LYS A 331 15.22 21.43 -22.28
C LYS A 331 16.13 20.38 -21.65
N LEU A 332 15.70 19.11 -21.67
CA LEU A 332 16.39 18.00 -21.01
C LEU A 332 17.01 17.07 -22.04
N GLU A 333 18.32 16.84 -21.95
CA GLU A 333 19.09 16.00 -22.89
C GLU A 333 18.80 16.34 -24.36
N PRO A 334 19.10 17.56 -24.85
CA PRO A 334 18.89 17.90 -26.27
C PRO A 334 19.70 17.00 -27.23
N GLN A 335 20.73 16.33 -26.72
CA GLN A 335 21.47 15.27 -27.39
C GLN A 335 21.38 13.99 -26.56
N LEU A 336 20.99 12.89 -27.20
CA LEU A 336 20.84 11.59 -26.55
C LEU A 336 22.08 10.73 -26.83
N SER A 337 22.66 10.15 -25.79
CA SER A 337 23.75 9.19 -25.94
C SER A 337 23.31 7.94 -26.71
N ALA A 338 24.25 7.26 -27.35
CA ALA A 338 23.94 6.03 -28.09
C ALA A 338 23.37 4.93 -27.16
N TRP A 339 23.85 4.85 -25.93
CA TRP A 339 23.31 3.91 -24.94
C TRP A 339 21.88 4.25 -24.56
N ARG A 340 21.61 5.52 -24.17
CA ARG A 340 20.27 5.97 -23.79
C ARG A 340 19.27 5.81 -24.93
N ARG A 341 19.69 6.14 -26.17
CA ARG A 341 18.87 5.89 -27.37
C ARG A 341 18.50 4.43 -27.53
N ARG A 342 19.45 3.49 -27.40
CA ARG A 342 19.16 2.05 -27.49
C ARG A 342 18.22 1.59 -26.38
N THR A 343 18.44 2.03 -25.15
CA THR A 343 17.60 1.68 -24.00
C THR A 343 16.17 2.15 -24.19
N GLU A 344 16.00 3.41 -24.62
CA GLU A 344 14.68 4.05 -24.76
C GLU A 344 13.97 3.72 -26.08
N LEU A 345 14.59 2.91 -26.95
CA LEU A 345 13.99 2.28 -28.13
C LEU A 345 13.71 0.80 -27.93
N SER A 346 14.21 0.21 -26.83
CA SER A 346 14.12 -1.23 -26.61
C SER A 346 12.66 -1.67 -26.41
N LEU A 347 12.27 -2.72 -27.13
CA LEU A 347 11.01 -3.44 -26.97
C LEU A 347 11.28 -4.94 -27.01
N PRO A 348 10.55 -5.78 -26.24
CA PRO A 348 10.65 -7.22 -26.34
C PRO A 348 10.46 -7.70 -27.79
N PRO A 349 11.32 -8.60 -28.30
CA PRO A 349 11.13 -9.18 -29.63
C PRO A 349 9.74 -9.80 -29.75
N GLN A 350 9.13 -9.72 -30.94
CA GLN A 350 7.84 -10.35 -31.27
C GLN A 350 6.61 -9.89 -30.45
N SER A 351 6.75 -9.01 -29.46
CA SER A 351 5.60 -8.50 -28.70
C SER A 351 4.77 -7.50 -29.51
N ASN A 352 3.44 -7.58 -29.39
CA ASN A 352 2.47 -6.62 -29.95
C ASN A 352 2.64 -6.38 -31.47
N PRO A 353 2.56 -7.44 -32.30
CA PRO A 353 2.81 -7.34 -33.75
C PRO A 353 1.86 -6.36 -34.45
N ARG A 354 0.57 -6.32 -34.07
CA ARG A 354 -0.39 -5.40 -34.70
C ARG A 354 -0.11 -3.95 -34.34
N SER A 355 0.33 -3.70 -33.10
CA SER A 355 0.76 -2.37 -32.65
C SER A 355 2.01 -1.91 -33.40
N ARG A 356 2.98 -2.81 -33.65
CA ARG A 356 4.16 -2.51 -34.46
C ARG A 356 3.79 -2.16 -35.90
N GLU A 357 2.88 -2.91 -36.50
CA GLU A 357 2.37 -2.62 -37.84
C GLU A 357 1.63 -1.28 -37.89
N LEU A 358 0.78 -0.98 -36.90
CA LEU A 358 0.13 0.33 -36.77
C LEU A 358 1.17 1.46 -36.65
N ALA A 359 2.21 1.27 -35.83
CA ALA A 359 3.26 2.25 -35.65
C ALA A 359 4.00 2.53 -36.97
N GLN A 360 4.35 1.49 -37.74
CA GLN A 360 4.99 1.63 -39.04
C GLN A 360 4.08 2.34 -40.06
N ARG A 361 2.79 2.00 -40.11
CA ARG A 361 1.83 2.66 -41.03
C ARG A 361 1.67 4.14 -40.71
N LEU A 362 1.48 4.49 -39.44
CA LEU A 362 1.38 5.89 -39.02
C LEU A 362 2.70 6.64 -39.24
N ARG A 363 3.85 5.98 -39.05
CA ARG A 363 5.17 6.57 -39.30
C ARG A 363 5.39 6.88 -40.78
N ALA A 364 4.98 5.99 -41.68
CA ALA A 364 5.12 6.21 -43.12
C ALA A 364 4.34 7.43 -43.63
N ALA A 365 3.30 7.87 -42.90
CA ALA A 365 2.49 9.03 -43.22
C ALA A 365 2.98 10.34 -42.57
N ALA A 366 4.01 10.30 -41.72
CA ALA A 366 4.51 11.45 -40.98
C ALA A 366 5.89 11.89 -41.49
N ALA A 367 6.11 13.19 -41.68
CA ALA A 367 7.39 13.71 -42.15
C ALA A 367 8.42 13.91 -41.01
N SER A 368 7.96 13.94 -39.76
CA SER A 368 8.81 14.16 -38.58
C SER A 368 8.36 13.36 -37.36
N ASP A 369 9.23 13.27 -36.34
CA ASP A 369 8.89 12.62 -35.06
C ASP A 369 7.74 13.35 -34.36
N ALA A 370 7.67 14.69 -34.47
CA ALA A 370 6.59 15.50 -33.91
C ALA A 370 5.25 15.21 -34.62
N GLU A 371 5.24 15.19 -35.96
CA GLU A 371 4.04 14.83 -36.72
C GLU A 371 3.59 13.39 -36.43
N TYR A 372 4.53 12.47 -36.20
CA TYR A 372 4.21 11.10 -35.83
C TYR A 372 3.54 11.02 -34.44
N VAL A 373 4.03 11.78 -33.47
CA VAL A 373 3.39 11.91 -32.14
C VAL A 373 1.96 12.41 -32.30
N ASP A 374 1.74 13.47 -33.09
CA ASP A 374 0.42 14.04 -33.33
C ASP A 374 -0.52 13.07 -34.08
N ALA A 375 0.01 12.28 -35.01
CA ALA A 375 -0.74 11.25 -35.71
C ALA A 375 -1.23 10.15 -34.74
N VAL A 376 -0.39 9.73 -33.79
CA VAL A 376 -0.78 8.75 -32.75
C VAL A 376 -1.81 9.34 -31.79
N LEU A 377 -1.64 10.59 -31.32
CA LEU A 377 -2.64 11.25 -30.48
C LEU A 377 -3.98 11.40 -31.22
N THR A 378 -3.94 11.73 -32.50
CA THR A 378 -5.14 11.82 -33.34
C THR A 378 -5.81 10.46 -33.52
N HIS A 379 -5.04 9.38 -33.64
CA HIS A 379 -5.57 8.02 -33.66
C HIS A 379 -6.35 7.69 -32.38
N LEU A 380 -5.78 7.99 -31.20
CA LEU A 380 -6.45 7.75 -29.91
C LEU A 380 -7.73 8.57 -29.76
N ARG A 381 -7.71 9.82 -30.21
CA ARG A 381 -8.86 10.75 -30.16
C ARG A 381 -10.02 10.33 -31.08
N THR A 382 -9.75 9.75 -32.25
CA THR A 382 -10.76 9.56 -33.30
C THR A 382 -11.33 8.15 -33.40
N ARG A 383 -10.72 7.15 -32.74
CA ARG A 383 -11.08 5.73 -32.91
C ARG A 383 -11.99 5.16 -31.82
N GLY A 384 -12.64 6.03 -31.05
CA GLY A 384 -13.62 5.65 -30.01
C GLY A 384 -12.98 4.98 -28.80
N PHE A 385 -11.81 5.48 -28.36
CA PHE A 385 -11.23 5.07 -27.08
C PHE A 385 -12.03 5.68 -25.92
N VAL A 386 -12.11 4.98 -24.80
CA VAL A 386 -12.86 5.41 -23.61
C VAL A 386 -12.00 5.32 -22.36
N TYR A 387 -11.93 6.42 -21.62
CA TYR A 387 -11.26 6.48 -20.34
C TYR A 387 -12.16 5.89 -19.25
N THR A 388 -11.65 4.96 -18.42
CA THR A 388 -12.47 4.32 -17.37
C THR A 388 -11.63 3.81 -16.21
N LEU A 389 -12.18 3.86 -14.99
CA LEU A 389 -11.58 3.29 -13.77
C LEU A 389 -11.71 1.76 -13.66
N GLN A 390 -12.53 1.14 -14.51
CA GLN A 390 -12.76 -0.30 -14.51
C GLN A 390 -12.51 -0.88 -15.92
N PRO A 391 -11.27 -0.77 -16.43
CA PRO A 391 -10.96 -1.34 -17.73
C PRO A 391 -11.00 -2.87 -17.68
N PRO A 392 -11.33 -3.55 -18.79
CA PRO A 392 -11.19 -5.00 -18.90
C PRO A 392 -9.73 -5.41 -18.65
N LEU A 393 -9.53 -6.58 -18.03
CA LEU A 393 -8.21 -7.18 -17.88
C LEU A 393 -7.59 -7.44 -19.26
N LEU A 394 -6.31 -7.11 -19.41
CA LEU A 394 -5.54 -7.35 -20.64
C LEU A 394 -4.72 -8.64 -20.44
N ASP A 395 -5.38 -9.78 -20.64
CA ASP A 395 -4.79 -11.10 -20.39
C ASP A 395 -4.04 -11.63 -21.61
N GLY A 396 -2.72 -11.86 -21.51
CA GLY A 396 -1.94 -12.57 -22.53
C GLY A 396 -0.65 -11.87 -22.96
N GLU A 397 0.00 -12.41 -23.99
CA GLU A 397 1.36 -11.99 -24.41
C GLU A 397 1.42 -10.61 -25.08
N HIS A 398 0.29 -10.05 -25.54
CA HIS A 398 0.23 -8.83 -26.34
C HIS A 398 -0.82 -7.82 -25.80
N PRO A 399 -0.60 -7.25 -24.60
CA PRO A 399 -1.57 -6.38 -23.95
C PRO A 399 -1.88 -5.10 -24.73
N VAL A 400 -0.92 -4.56 -25.50
CA VAL A 400 -1.13 -3.35 -26.31
C VAL A 400 -2.03 -3.65 -27.51
N ASP A 401 -1.87 -4.80 -28.14
CA ASP A 401 -2.74 -5.21 -29.25
C ASP A 401 -4.19 -5.38 -28.76
N GLN A 402 -4.38 -5.98 -27.59
CA GLN A 402 -5.71 -6.11 -26.99
C GLN A 402 -6.33 -4.75 -26.69
N PHE A 403 -5.56 -3.84 -26.09
CA PHE A 403 -6.04 -2.50 -25.79
C PHE A 403 -6.40 -1.70 -27.06
N LEU A 404 -5.50 -1.60 -28.03
CA LEU A 404 -5.69 -0.74 -29.21
C LEU A 404 -6.77 -1.27 -30.16
N PHE A 405 -6.91 -2.59 -30.27
CA PHE A 405 -7.74 -3.20 -31.32
C PHE A 405 -8.98 -3.94 -30.82
N GLN A 406 -9.04 -4.30 -29.54
CA GLN A 406 -10.17 -5.06 -28.98
C GLN A 406 -10.93 -4.21 -27.96
N THR A 407 -10.31 -3.88 -26.83
CA THR A 407 -11.03 -3.27 -25.70
C THR A 407 -11.26 -1.78 -25.92
N ARG A 408 -10.23 -1.03 -26.33
CA ARG A 408 -10.21 0.45 -26.43
C ARG A 408 -10.70 1.18 -25.18
N ARG A 409 -10.73 0.50 -24.05
CA ARG A 409 -11.18 1.00 -22.75
C ARG A 409 -10.03 0.86 -21.77
N GLY A 410 -9.59 1.96 -21.18
CA GLY A 410 -8.37 1.98 -20.38
C GLY A 410 -8.33 3.11 -19.37
N PHE A 411 -7.39 3.02 -18.45
CA PHE A 411 -7.01 4.12 -17.55
C PHE A 411 -5.70 4.78 -18.00
N CYS A 412 -5.20 5.81 -17.33
CA CYS A 412 -4.03 6.60 -17.77
C CYS A 412 -2.80 5.74 -18.11
N GLU A 413 -2.54 4.70 -17.33
CA GLU A 413 -1.44 3.75 -17.56
C GLU A 413 -1.58 2.97 -18.87
N HIS A 414 -2.80 2.65 -19.31
CA HIS A 414 -3.04 1.92 -20.56
C HIS A 414 -2.67 2.79 -21.76
N TYR A 415 -3.07 4.07 -21.72
CA TYR A 415 -2.73 5.06 -22.73
C TYR A 415 -1.23 5.35 -22.75
N ALA A 416 -0.61 5.61 -21.60
CA ALA A 416 0.82 5.87 -21.49
C ALA A 416 1.66 4.68 -21.96
N TYR A 417 1.27 3.47 -21.56
CA TYR A 417 1.90 2.22 -21.98
C TYR A 417 1.82 2.07 -23.50
N ALA A 418 0.60 2.08 -24.06
CA ALA A 418 0.38 1.84 -25.48
C ALA A 418 1.08 2.90 -26.33
N PHE A 419 1.00 4.17 -25.92
CA PHE A 419 1.67 5.28 -26.57
C PHE A 419 3.19 5.08 -26.60
N ALA A 420 3.82 4.76 -25.46
CA ALA A 420 5.26 4.53 -25.41
C ALA A 420 5.70 3.36 -26.29
N VAL A 421 4.91 2.28 -26.37
CA VAL A 421 5.18 1.15 -27.27
C VAL A 421 5.10 1.56 -28.74
N LEU A 422 4.08 2.33 -29.14
CA LEU A 422 3.96 2.84 -30.51
C LEU A 422 5.15 3.73 -30.89
N MET A 423 5.55 4.64 -29.99
CA MET A 423 6.73 5.50 -30.19
C MET A 423 8.01 4.69 -30.44
N ARG A 424 8.30 3.74 -29.54
CA ARG A 424 9.49 2.88 -29.67
C ARG A 424 9.46 2.02 -30.93
N ALA A 425 8.30 1.50 -31.30
CA ALA A 425 8.12 0.69 -32.51
C ALA A 425 8.35 1.49 -33.80
N ALA A 426 8.16 2.80 -33.79
CA ALA A 426 8.45 3.70 -34.91
C ALA A 426 9.84 4.37 -34.85
N GLY A 427 10.69 3.99 -33.90
CA GLY A 427 12.04 4.54 -33.80
C GLY A 427 12.14 5.87 -33.04
N VAL A 428 11.08 6.29 -32.34
CA VAL A 428 11.09 7.47 -31.46
C VAL A 428 11.42 7.04 -30.03
N PRO A 429 12.55 7.46 -29.43
CA PRO A 429 12.87 7.09 -28.06
C PRO A 429 11.81 7.61 -27.10
N ALA A 430 11.25 6.72 -26.28
CA ALA A 430 10.14 7.06 -25.41
C ALA A 430 10.23 6.32 -24.08
N ARG A 431 9.63 6.88 -23.04
CA ARG A 431 9.56 6.27 -21.70
C ARG A 431 8.26 6.64 -21.01
N VAL A 432 7.84 5.82 -20.06
CA VAL A 432 6.68 6.11 -19.23
C VAL A 432 7.14 6.85 -17.97
N VAL A 433 6.33 7.79 -17.49
CA VAL A 433 6.54 8.49 -16.23
C VAL A 433 5.30 8.29 -15.38
N ALA A 434 5.52 7.95 -14.11
CA ALA A 434 4.44 7.80 -13.15
C ALA A 434 4.63 8.75 -11.95
N GLY A 435 3.51 9.19 -11.41
CA GLY A 435 3.45 10.16 -10.34
C GLY A 435 2.03 10.61 -10.14
N TYR A 436 1.80 11.92 -10.05
CA TYR A 436 0.48 12.50 -9.83
C TYR A 436 0.23 13.67 -10.79
N GLN A 437 -1.04 13.92 -11.13
CA GLN A 437 -1.43 15.07 -11.92
C GLN A 437 -2.56 15.85 -11.25
N GLY A 438 -2.35 17.16 -11.08
CA GLY A 438 -3.32 18.06 -10.47
C GLY A 438 -3.12 18.23 -8.97
N GLY A 439 -4.16 17.92 -8.19
CA GLY A 439 -4.30 18.24 -6.78
C GLY A 439 -5.34 19.33 -6.50
N GLU A 440 -5.81 19.36 -5.26
CA GLU A 440 -6.72 20.38 -4.73
C GLU A 440 -5.97 21.67 -4.46
N VAL A 441 -6.25 22.69 -5.26
CA VAL A 441 -5.59 23.99 -5.21
C VAL A 441 -6.32 24.91 -4.24
N ASN A 442 -5.61 25.41 -3.23
CA ASN A 442 -6.06 26.55 -2.43
C ASN A 442 -5.20 27.78 -2.77
N PRO A 443 -5.72 28.72 -3.57
CA PRO A 443 -4.95 29.87 -4.03
C PRO A 443 -4.70 30.89 -2.91
N VAL A 444 -5.53 30.91 -1.86
CA VAL A 444 -5.45 31.89 -0.75
C VAL A 444 -4.19 31.67 0.07
N ASN A 445 -3.91 30.41 0.42
CA ASN A 445 -2.71 30.03 1.17
C ASN A 445 -1.58 29.48 0.28
N ARG A 446 -1.77 29.46 -1.06
CA ARG A 446 -0.82 28.95 -2.05
C ARG A 446 -0.44 27.47 -1.84
N THR A 447 -1.40 26.67 -1.39
CA THR A 447 -1.19 25.24 -1.16
C THR A 447 -1.84 24.39 -2.25
N VAL A 448 -1.27 23.21 -2.46
CA VAL A 448 -1.87 22.14 -3.25
C VAL A 448 -1.83 20.85 -2.43
N ILE A 449 -2.98 20.20 -2.26
CA ILE A 449 -3.08 18.89 -1.62
C ILE A 449 -3.21 17.85 -2.73
N VAL A 450 -2.33 16.85 -2.75
CA VAL A 450 -2.34 15.78 -3.75
C VAL A 450 -2.73 14.48 -3.06
N HIS A 451 -3.79 13.85 -3.55
CA HIS A 451 -4.32 12.60 -3.03
C HIS A 451 -3.83 11.39 -3.83
N GLN A 452 -4.01 10.18 -3.28
CA GLN A 452 -3.71 8.94 -3.99
C GLN A 452 -4.52 8.84 -5.28
N PHE A 453 -5.75 9.36 -5.29
CA PHE A 453 -6.57 9.37 -6.49
C PHE A 453 -6.05 10.25 -7.63
N ASP A 454 -5.15 11.20 -7.34
CA ASP A 454 -4.50 12.02 -8.35
C ASP A 454 -3.39 11.26 -9.09
N ALA A 455 -3.14 9.99 -8.73
CA ALA A 455 -2.12 9.15 -9.37
C ALA A 455 -2.34 9.11 -10.88
N HIS A 456 -1.25 9.31 -11.62
CA HIS A 456 -1.28 9.47 -13.06
C HIS A 456 -0.02 8.93 -13.72
N ALA A 457 -0.19 8.42 -14.93
CA ALA A 457 0.91 8.03 -15.81
C ALA A 457 0.80 8.74 -17.16
N TRP A 458 1.94 9.18 -17.67
CA TRP A 458 2.09 9.83 -18.96
C TRP A 458 3.37 9.36 -19.64
N ALA A 459 3.66 9.86 -20.85
CA ALA A 459 4.85 9.51 -21.60
C ALA A 459 5.81 10.71 -21.73
N GLU A 460 7.09 10.40 -21.93
CA GLU A 460 8.06 11.34 -22.47
C GLU A 460 8.64 10.77 -23.76
N VAL A 461 8.74 11.61 -24.79
CA VAL A 461 9.38 11.27 -26.07
C VAL A 461 10.59 12.16 -26.24
N TRP A 462 11.65 11.62 -26.85
CA TRP A 462 12.81 12.43 -27.20
C TRP A 462 12.66 12.95 -28.63
N LEU A 463 12.69 14.27 -28.80
CA LEU A 463 12.66 14.92 -30.10
C LEU A 463 14.00 15.60 -30.38
N ASN A 464 14.51 15.44 -31.59
CA ASN A 464 15.81 15.98 -31.98
C ASN A 464 15.86 17.50 -31.82
N GLY A 465 16.83 18.02 -31.06
CA GLY A 465 17.00 19.45 -30.78
C GLY A 465 16.11 20.02 -29.65
N GLU A 466 15.03 19.33 -29.28
CA GLU A 466 14.18 19.72 -28.13
C GLU A 466 14.53 18.94 -26.85
N GLY A 467 14.97 17.69 -27.01
CA GLY A 467 15.22 16.77 -25.91
C GLY A 467 13.95 16.02 -25.48
N TRP A 468 13.87 15.64 -24.20
CA TRP A 468 12.70 14.95 -23.66
C TRP A 468 11.49 15.87 -23.57
N VAL A 469 10.42 15.58 -24.29
CA VAL A 469 9.15 16.31 -24.28
C VAL A 469 8.09 15.44 -23.60
N ARG A 470 7.32 16.04 -22.68
CA ARG A 470 6.19 15.37 -22.02
C ARG A 470 5.00 15.29 -22.99
N VAL A 471 4.45 14.10 -23.14
CA VAL A 471 3.21 13.84 -23.90
C VAL A 471 2.26 13.05 -23.00
N ASP A 472 1.05 13.57 -22.82
CA ASP A 472 0.01 12.87 -22.07
C ASP A 472 -1.06 12.33 -23.03
N PRO A 473 -1.02 11.05 -23.40
CA PRO A 473 -2.02 10.49 -24.31
C PRO A 473 -3.44 10.46 -23.73
N THR A 474 -3.60 10.65 -22.41
CA THR A 474 -4.92 10.74 -21.77
C THR A 474 -5.66 12.00 -22.21
N THR A 475 -4.96 13.12 -22.46
CA THR A 475 -5.61 14.38 -22.92
C THR A 475 -6.29 14.23 -24.29
N ALA A 476 -5.88 13.24 -25.08
CA ALA A 476 -6.49 12.98 -26.38
C ALA A 476 -7.88 12.34 -26.26
N VAL A 477 -8.19 11.73 -25.11
CA VAL A 477 -9.43 10.96 -24.88
C VAL A 477 -10.30 11.56 -23.78
N SER A 478 -9.68 12.08 -22.72
CA SER A 478 -10.36 12.75 -21.61
C SER A 478 -9.61 14.04 -21.23
N PRO A 479 -9.76 15.13 -21.99
CA PRO A 479 -9.13 16.42 -21.68
C PRO A 479 -9.61 16.98 -20.33
N GLU A 480 -10.88 16.76 -19.97
CA GLU A 480 -11.49 17.19 -18.71
C GLU A 480 -10.77 16.64 -17.46
N ARG A 481 -10.22 15.42 -17.53
CA ARG A 481 -9.40 14.85 -16.44
C ARG A 481 -8.20 15.72 -16.07
N ILE A 482 -7.60 16.40 -17.04
CA ILE A 482 -6.41 17.24 -16.84
C ILE A 482 -6.78 18.67 -16.43
N GLU A 483 -7.88 19.18 -16.96
CA GLU A 483 -8.39 20.53 -16.67
C GLU A 483 -9.08 20.63 -15.31
N TRP A 484 -9.87 19.62 -14.93
CA TRP A 484 -10.75 19.64 -13.75
C TRP A 484 -10.34 18.61 -12.68
N GLY A 485 -9.62 17.56 -13.05
CA GLY A 485 -9.21 16.48 -12.13
C GLY A 485 -10.08 15.24 -12.22
N LEU A 486 -9.65 14.15 -11.56
CA LEU A 486 -10.30 12.84 -11.68
C LEU A 486 -11.74 12.84 -11.15
N GLU A 487 -11.96 13.34 -9.93
CA GLU A 487 -13.28 13.32 -9.30
C GLU A 487 -14.32 14.11 -10.11
N GLN A 488 -13.94 15.30 -10.58
CA GLN A 488 -14.82 16.19 -11.35
C GLN A 488 -15.09 15.66 -12.76
N ALA A 489 -14.09 15.05 -13.40
CA ALA A 489 -14.25 14.44 -14.71
C ALA A 489 -15.19 13.23 -14.69
N LEU A 490 -15.11 12.38 -13.65
CA LEU A 490 -15.94 11.18 -13.55
C LEU A 490 -17.37 11.45 -13.08
N GLN A 491 -17.60 12.52 -12.32
CA GLN A 491 -18.96 12.97 -11.97
C GLN A 491 -19.76 13.44 -13.19
N ALA A 492 -19.09 13.88 -14.26
CA ALA A 492 -19.74 14.30 -15.50
C ALA A 492 -20.14 13.14 -16.44
N GLU A 493 -19.61 11.93 -16.20
CA GLU A 493 -19.92 10.72 -16.98
C GLU A 493 -21.05 9.86 -16.37
N GLY A 494 -21.61 10.28 -15.22
CA GLY A 494 -22.62 9.56 -14.43
C GLY A 494 -24.06 9.99 -14.68
#